data_AF-F7KWF2-F1
#
_entry.id   AF-F7KWF2-F1
#
_cell.length_a   1.000
_cell.length_b   1.000
_cell.length_c   1.000
_cell.angle_alpha   90.00
_cell.angle_beta   90.00
_cell.angle_gamma   90.00
#
_symmetry.space_group_name_H-M   'P 1'
#
loop_
_entity.id
_entity.type
_entity.pdbx_description
1 polymer ?
#
loop_
_entity_poly.entity_id
_entity_poly.type
_entity_poly.pdbx_seq_one_letter_code
_entity_poly.pdbx_strand_id
1 'polypeptide(L)'
;MKKQAFLWRLVFTVISIDFKGQFDRMELIIDFVNTFFLRAYEEPPDGRTIHRYVQPGQSLLIGRPAGKYHELDKENVDWDSFDHTPRQQPKKPDPAKAKETMRDLWGTFTEEQVKKETERCLGCGATVVDQNVCVGCGICSTKCKFDALHLERRYDAHEVPYEKLIVNHMAPTLMKRGAKIAARKAKDITLSRKRRQN
;
A
#
# COMPACT_ATOMS: atom_id res chain seq x y z
N MET A 1 -51.82 -46.57 34.00
CA MET A 1 -51.24 -45.21 34.01
C MET A 1 -49.70 -45.14 34.04
N LYS A 2 -48.94 -46.20 34.38
CA LYS A 2 -47.46 -46.11 34.45
C LYS A 2 -46.70 -46.17 33.11
N LYS A 3 -47.32 -46.64 32.01
CA LYS A 3 -46.67 -46.71 30.68
C LYS A 3 -46.62 -45.36 29.94
N GLN A 4 -47.57 -44.46 30.14
CA GLN A 4 -47.56 -43.14 29.48
C GLN A 4 -46.56 -42.16 30.10
N ALA A 5 -46.32 -42.23 31.41
CA ALA A 5 -45.34 -41.39 32.09
C ALA A 5 -43.88 -41.70 31.68
N PHE A 6 -43.57 -42.94 31.31
CA PHE A 6 -42.22 -43.33 30.87
C PHE A 6 -41.92 -42.85 29.43
N LEU A 7 -42.93 -42.92 28.54
CA LEU A 7 -42.80 -42.40 27.17
C LEU A 7 -42.61 -40.89 27.15
N TRP A 8 -43.38 -40.15 27.97
CA TRP A 8 -43.24 -38.70 28.07
C TRP A 8 -41.90 -38.27 28.63
N ARG A 9 -41.34 -39.02 29.60
CA ARG A 9 -40.03 -38.73 30.15
C ARG A 9 -38.92 -38.96 29.13
N LEU A 10 -38.96 -40.06 28.37
CA LEU A 10 -37.99 -40.33 27.30
C LEU A 10 -38.05 -39.30 26.16
N VAL A 11 -39.26 -38.90 25.72
CA VAL A 11 -39.43 -37.88 24.69
C VAL A 11 -38.89 -36.52 25.18
N PHE A 12 -39.13 -36.14 26.44
CA PHE A 12 -38.57 -34.90 27.00
C PHE A 12 -37.04 -34.95 27.14
N THR A 13 -36.45 -36.09 27.52
CA THR A 13 -34.99 -36.20 27.60
C THR A 13 -34.35 -36.14 26.22
N VAL A 14 -34.91 -36.81 25.20
CA VAL A 14 -34.38 -36.79 23.83
C VAL A 14 -34.47 -35.39 23.21
N ILE A 15 -35.61 -34.69 23.38
CA ILE A 15 -35.78 -33.30 22.92
C ILE A 15 -34.81 -32.36 23.65
N SER A 16 -34.58 -32.56 24.95
CA SER A 16 -33.64 -31.74 25.73
C SER A 16 -32.17 -31.99 25.35
N ILE A 17 -31.81 -33.20 24.93
CA ILE A 17 -30.46 -33.56 24.47
C ILE A 17 -30.19 -32.95 23.08
N ASP A 18 -31.16 -32.99 22.16
CA ASP A 18 -31.03 -32.35 20.84
C ASP A 18 -30.94 -30.82 20.94
N PHE A 19 -31.71 -30.20 21.83
CA PHE A 19 -31.68 -28.75 22.02
C PHE A 19 -30.33 -28.26 22.60
N LYS A 20 -29.73 -29.04 23.50
CA LYS A 20 -28.40 -28.74 24.07
C LYS A 20 -27.28 -28.92 23.02
N GLY A 21 -27.34 -29.97 22.20
CA GLY A 21 -26.38 -30.20 21.10
C GLY A 21 -26.51 -29.21 19.93
N GLN A 22 -27.64 -28.51 19.79
CA GLN A 22 -27.84 -27.42 18.84
C GLN A 22 -27.35 -26.08 19.41
N PHE A 23 -27.48 -25.87 20.72
CA PHE A 23 -26.91 -24.72 21.44
C PHE A 23 -25.39 -24.80 21.54
N ASP A 24 -24.82 -25.98 21.86
CA ASP A 24 -23.37 -26.21 21.95
C ASP A 24 -22.69 -26.02 20.57
N ARG A 25 -23.37 -26.36 19.46
CA ARG A 25 -22.88 -26.08 18.10
C ARG A 25 -22.93 -24.60 17.75
N MET A 26 -23.92 -23.88 18.25
CA MET A 26 -24.08 -22.46 18.03
C MET A 26 -23.09 -21.66 18.87
N GLU A 27 -22.83 -22.08 20.12
CA GLU A 27 -21.74 -21.55 20.95
C GLU A 27 -20.38 -21.87 20.35
N LEU A 28 -20.13 -23.07 19.81
CA LEU A 28 -18.88 -23.37 19.08
C LEU A 28 -18.70 -22.52 17.82
N ILE A 29 -19.77 -22.18 17.10
CA ILE A 29 -19.71 -21.29 15.93
C ILE A 29 -19.51 -19.84 16.37
N ILE A 30 -20.20 -19.40 17.44
CA ILE A 30 -20.05 -18.05 18.01
C ILE A 30 -18.66 -17.89 18.61
N ASP A 31 -18.11 -18.90 19.28
CA ASP A 31 -16.75 -18.93 19.79
C ASP A 31 -15.75 -19.03 18.65
N PHE A 32 -15.99 -19.80 17.59
CA PHE A 32 -15.11 -19.80 16.42
C PHE A 32 -15.08 -18.43 15.74
N VAL A 33 -16.24 -17.79 15.55
CA VAL A 33 -16.36 -16.46 14.96
C VAL A 33 -15.77 -15.40 15.88
N ASN A 34 -16.09 -15.40 17.18
CA ASN A 34 -15.55 -14.45 18.14
C ASN A 34 -14.06 -14.65 18.35
N THR A 35 -13.55 -15.88 18.48
CA THR A 35 -12.11 -16.12 18.66
C THR A 35 -11.34 -15.80 17.39
N PHE A 36 -11.87 -16.10 16.20
CA PHE A 36 -11.24 -15.75 14.93
C PHE A 36 -11.27 -14.23 14.67
N PHE A 37 -12.37 -13.58 15.00
CA PHE A 37 -12.56 -12.13 14.81
C PHE A 37 -11.77 -11.33 15.85
N LEU A 38 -11.79 -11.73 17.13
CA LEU A 38 -10.97 -11.13 18.19
C LEU A 38 -9.48 -11.32 17.90
N ARG A 39 -9.05 -12.49 17.42
CA ARG A 39 -7.65 -12.73 17.01
C ARG A 39 -7.24 -11.90 15.79
N ALA A 40 -8.17 -11.53 14.91
CA ALA A 40 -7.92 -10.58 13.83
C ALA A 40 -7.80 -9.13 14.32
N TYR A 41 -8.49 -8.79 15.42
CA TYR A 41 -8.45 -7.47 16.06
C TYR A 41 -7.22 -7.27 16.96
N GLU A 42 -6.71 -8.32 17.61
CA GLU A 42 -5.68 -8.21 18.63
C GLU A 42 -4.25 -8.01 18.10
N GLU A 43 -3.94 -8.42 16.87
CA GLU A 43 -2.81 -7.91 16.06
C GLU A 43 -2.59 -8.86 14.87
N PRO A 44 -2.82 -8.43 13.62
CA PRO A 44 -2.41 -9.21 12.48
C PRO A 44 -0.87 -9.27 12.46
N PRO A 45 -0.26 -10.47 12.34
CA PRO A 45 1.18 -10.69 12.55
C PRO A 45 2.11 -9.93 11.58
N ASP A 46 1.54 -9.27 10.58
CA ASP A 46 2.26 -8.57 9.50
C ASP A 46 1.82 -7.10 9.34
N GLY A 47 1.14 -6.51 10.34
CA GLY A 47 0.74 -5.10 10.33
C GLY A 47 -0.32 -4.73 9.28
N ARG A 48 -1.12 -5.71 8.84
CA ARG A 48 -2.20 -5.53 7.85
C ARG A 48 -3.45 -4.94 8.53
N THR A 49 -4.30 -4.20 7.83
CA THR A 49 -5.61 -3.82 8.41
C THR A 49 -6.53 -5.05 8.51
N ILE A 50 -7.49 -5.05 9.45
CA ILE A 50 -8.43 -6.17 9.67
C ILE A 50 -9.18 -6.54 8.38
N HIS A 51 -9.68 -5.54 7.65
CA HIS A 51 -10.33 -5.73 6.36
C HIS A 51 -9.47 -6.52 5.37
N ARG A 52 -8.15 -6.31 5.42
CA ARG A 52 -7.16 -6.92 4.55
C ARG A 52 -6.76 -8.33 4.97
N TYR A 53 -6.89 -8.64 6.26
CA TYR A 53 -6.72 -9.98 6.80
C TYR A 53 -7.92 -10.87 6.45
N VAL A 54 -9.13 -10.33 6.58
CA VAL A 54 -10.38 -11.07 6.32
C VAL A 54 -10.60 -11.32 4.82
N GLN A 55 -10.17 -10.42 3.93
CA GLN A 55 -10.35 -10.56 2.49
C GLN A 55 -9.08 -11.04 1.79
N PRO A 56 -8.97 -12.35 1.46
CA PRO A 56 -7.83 -12.87 0.70
C PRO A 56 -7.76 -12.21 -0.68
N GLY A 57 -6.55 -11.87 -1.11
CA GLY A 57 -6.32 -11.18 -2.38
C GLY A 57 -6.31 -9.65 -2.28
N GLN A 58 -6.57 -9.05 -1.12
CA GLN A 58 -6.29 -7.64 -0.88
C GLN A 58 -4.89 -7.52 -0.28
N SER A 59 -3.79 -7.53 -1.04
CA SER A 59 -2.43 -7.38 -0.45
C SER A 59 -1.92 -5.94 -0.56
N LEU A 60 -1.13 -5.44 0.42
CA LEU A 60 -0.51 -4.10 0.41
C LEU A 60 0.43 -3.88 -0.79
N LEU A 61 0.77 -4.97 -1.46
CA LEU A 61 1.66 -5.00 -2.61
C LEU A 61 0.91 -4.84 -3.94
N ILE A 62 -0.41 -5.00 -3.96
CA ILE A 62 -1.20 -4.80 -5.18
C ILE A 62 -1.15 -3.34 -5.59
N GLY A 63 -0.69 -3.09 -6.82
CA GLY A 63 -0.50 -1.75 -7.38
C GLY A 63 0.82 -1.08 -6.99
N ARG A 64 1.63 -1.69 -6.11
CA ARG A 64 2.94 -1.17 -5.70
C ARG A 64 4.00 -1.71 -6.66
N PRO A 65 4.64 -0.89 -7.51
CA PRO A 65 5.57 -1.39 -8.52
C PRO A 65 6.81 -2.00 -7.84
N ALA A 66 6.94 -3.33 -7.91
CA ALA A 66 8.09 -4.03 -7.37
C ALA A 66 9.37 -3.56 -8.09
N GLY A 67 10.34 -3.05 -7.32
CA GLY A 67 11.65 -2.65 -7.86
C GLY A 67 11.71 -1.28 -8.54
N LYS A 68 10.65 -0.45 -8.47
CA LYS A 68 10.68 0.97 -8.90
C LYS A 68 10.72 1.94 -7.69
N TYR A 69 11.26 1.51 -6.56
CA TYR A 69 11.58 2.43 -5.48
C TYR A 69 12.85 3.18 -5.89
N HIS A 70 12.67 4.40 -6.38
CA HIS A 70 13.78 5.35 -6.37
C HIS A 70 14.08 5.64 -4.90
N GLU A 71 15.30 5.35 -4.49
CA GLU A 71 15.78 5.78 -3.19
C GLU A 71 15.60 7.29 -3.11
N LEU A 72 15.03 7.78 -2.01
CA LEU A 72 14.95 9.22 -1.76
C LEU A 72 16.37 9.78 -1.85
N ASP A 73 16.51 10.96 -2.44
CA ASP A 73 17.81 11.62 -2.55
C ASP A 73 18.30 12.03 -1.17
N LYS A 74 19.07 11.16 -0.53
CA LYS A 74 19.60 11.31 0.83
C LYS A 74 20.63 12.44 0.95
N GLU A 75 21.22 12.85 -0.17
CA GLU A 75 22.23 13.92 -0.19
C GLU A 75 21.56 15.30 -0.11
N ASN A 76 20.34 15.43 -0.62
CA ASN A 76 19.54 16.66 -0.56
C ASN A 76 18.62 16.75 0.68
N VAL A 77 18.74 15.80 1.62
CA VAL A 77 17.93 15.81 2.85
C VAL A 77 18.70 16.51 3.96
N ASP A 78 18.16 17.61 4.46
CA ASP A 78 18.57 18.19 5.73
C ASP A 78 18.03 17.33 6.88
N TRP A 79 18.89 16.43 7.36
CA TRP A 79 18.59 15.47 8.42
C TRP A 79 18.20 16.11 9.75
N ASP A 80 18.66 17.34 10.02
CA ASP A 80 18.42 18.03 11.29
C ASP A 80 17.16 18.90 11.23
N SER A 81 16.71 19.28 10.02
CA SER A 81 15.60 20.23 9.83
C SER A 81 14.30 19.57 9.37
N PHE A 82 14.35 18.50 8.57
CA PHE A 82 13.16 18.02 7.87
C PHE A 82 12.03 17.54 8.82
N ASP A 83 12.37 16.71 9.81
CA ASP A 83 11.42 16.19 10.81
C ASP A 83 11.19 17.15 11.99
N HIS A 84 12.16 18.05 12.26
CA HIS A 84 12.12 18.97 13.40
C HIS A 84 11.47 20.32 13.09
N THR A 85 11.32 20.69 11.81
CA THR A 85 10.61 21.91 11.42
C THR A 85 9.09 21.70 11.44
N PRO A 86 8.33 22.49 12.23
CA PRO A 86 6.89 22.38 12.25
C PRO A 86 6.30 22.83 10.91
N ARG A 87 5.25 22.13 10.45
CA ARG A 87 4.45 22.54 9.29
C ARG A 87 3.93 23.96 9.48
N GLN A 88 3.93 24.73 8.39
CA GLN A 88 3.24 26.02 8.39
C GLN A 88 1.74 25.78 8.63
N GLN A 89 1.14 26.60 9.49
CA GLN A 89 -0.30 26.58 9.73
C GLN A 89 -0.92 27.83 9.14
N PRO A 90 -2.06 27.71 8.42
CA PRO A 90 -2.77 28.87 7.95
C PRO A 90 -3.37 29.63 9.14
N LYS A 91 -3.82 30.86 8.89
CA LYS A 91 -4.49 31.66 9.92
C LYS A 91 -5.71 30.90 10.46
N LYS A 92 -5.70 30.62 11.76
CA LYS A 92 -6.82 29.95 12.43
C LYS A 92 -8.06 30.86 12.40
N PRO A 93 -9.26 30.30 12.18
CA PRO A 93 -10.49 31.05 12.24
C PRO A 93 -10.76 31.56 13.66
N ASP A 94 -11.55 32.63 13.76
CA ASP A 94 -12.05 33.12 15.04
C ASP A 94 -13.00 32.07 15.65
N PRO A 95 -12.70 31.54 16.85
CA PRO A 95 -13.48 30.47 17.46
C PRO A 95 -14.91 30.89 17.80
N ALA A 96 -15.20 32.18 18.01
CA ALA A 96 -16.56 32.64 18.28
C ALA A 96 -17.43 32.51 17.03
N LYS A 97 -16.95 33.01 15.88
CA LYS A 97 -17.65 32.95 14.59
C LYS A 97 -17.76 31.55 14.01
N ALA A 98 -16.77 30.69 14.29
CA ALA A 98 -16.77 29.30 13.87
C ALA A 98 -17.86 28.46 14.56
N LYS A 99 -18.32 28.86 15.76
CA LYS A 99 -19.42 28.17 16.45
C LYS A 99 -20.78 28.56 15.88
N GLU A 100 -20.90 29.77 15.36
CA GLU A 100 -22.15 30.33 14.85
C GLU A 100 -22.47 29.84 13.42
N THR A 101 -21.48 29.38 12.67
CA THR A 101 -21.65 29.01 11.26
C THR A 101 -20.93 27.71 10.91
N MET A 102 -21.54 26.88 10.06
CA MET A 102 -20.94 25.65 9.52
C MET A 102 -20.06 25.92 8.27
N ARG A 103 -19.78 27.19 7.95
CA ARG A 103 -18.90 27.52 6.82
C ARG A 103 -17.46 27.31 7.20
N ASP A 104 -16.65 26.92 6.23
CA ASP A 104 -15.20 26.87 6.42
C ASP A 104 -14.64 28.30 6.51
N LEU A 105 -14.14 28.66 7.69
CA LEU A 105 -13.53 29.96 7.99
C LEU A 105 -12.00 29.90 8.02
N TRP A 106 -11.41 28.74 7.72
CA TRP A 106 -9.96 28.60 7.69
C TRP A 106 -9.34 29.51 6.63
N GLY A 107 -8.23 30.16 6.98
CA GLY A 107 -7.48 30.96 6.02
C GLY A 107 -6.73 30.08 5.01
N THR A 108 -6.33 30.68 3.90
CA THR A 108 -5.32 30.11 2.99
C THR A 108 -3.91 30.43 3.48
N PHE A 109 -2.91 29.73 2.95
CA PHE A 109 -1.52 30.11 3.17
C PHE A 109 -1.20 31.43 2.47
N THR A 110 -0.35 32.22 3.13
CA THR A 110 0.32 33.36 2.49
C THR A 110 1.38 32.86 1.51
N GLU A 111 1.77 33.69 0.54
CA GLU A 111 2.77 33.31 -0.46
C GLU A 111 4.10 32.88 0.17
N GLU A 112 4.52 33.55 1.25
CA GLU A 112 5.72 33.20 2.02
C GLU A 112 5.61 31.82 2.67
N GLN A 113 4.44 31.50 3.24
CA GLN A 113 4.18 30.18 3.83
C GLN A 113 4.16 29.08 2.76
N VAL A 114 3.60 29.37 1.57
CA VAL A 114 3.62 28.43 0.45
C VAL A 114 5.05 28.12 0.05
N LYS A 115 5.89 29.14 -0.18
CA LYS A 115 7.30 28.96 -0.54
C LYS A 115 8.03 28.07 0.47
N LYS A 116 7.90 28.40 1.76
CA LYS A 116 8.53 27.64 2.85
C LYS A 116 8.04 26.19 2.98
N GLU A 117 6.76 25.93 2.73
CA GLU A 117 6.24 24.56 2.76
C GLU A 117 6.64 23.78 1.49
N THR A 118 6.74 24.44 0.34
CA THR A 118 7.20 23.82 -0.92
C THR A 118 8.69 23.46 -0.90
N GLU A 119 9.52 24.21 -0.17
CA GLU A 119 10.95 23.90 0.04
C GLU A 119 11.17 22.55 0.75
N ARG A 120 10.16 22.06 1.49
CA ARG A 120 10.20 20.75 2.14
C ARG A 120 9.86 19.60 1.17
N CYS A 121 9.53 19.86 -0.08
CA CYS A 121 9.17 18.78 -1.01
C CYS A 121 10.41 17.94 -1.39
N LEU A 122 10.43 16.66 -1.04
CA LEU A 122 11.50 15.72 -1.42
C LEU A 122 11.39 15.21 -2.88
N GLY A 123 10.47 15.75 -3.68
CA GLY A 123 10.27 15.35 -5.09
C GLY A 123 9.79 13.90 -5.29
N CYS A 124 9.41 13.21 -4.22
CA CYS A 124 9.09 11.78 -4.25
C CYS A 124 7.74 11.44 -4.93
N GLY A 125 6.91 12.45 -5.21
CA GLY A 125 5.60 12.32 -5.87
C GLY A 125 5.64 12.31 -7.40
N ALA A 126 6.82 12.16 -8.01
CA ALA A 126 6.93 12.12 -9.47
C ALA A 126 6.09 10.98 -10.06
N THR A 127 5.23 11.30 -11.02
CA THR A 127 4.50 10.30 -11.79
C THR A 127 5.48 9.42 -12.54
N VAL A 128 5.54 8.12 -12.20
CA VAL A 128 6.46 7.18 -12.85
C VAL A 128 5.89 6.78 -14.21
N VAL A 129 6.54 7.23 -15.28
CA VAL A 129 6.19 6.86 -16.65
C VAL A 129 6.96 5.60 -17.05
N ASP A 130 6.25 4.58 -17.52
CA ASP A 130 6.90 3.45 -18.18
C ASP A 130 7.12 3.78 -19.65
N GLN A 131 8.38 3.99 -20.03
CA GLN A 131 8.74 4.39 -21.39
C GLN A 131 8.41 3.33 -22.45
N ASN A 132 8.26 2.06 -22.05
CA ASN A 132 7.91 0.99 -23.00
C ASN A 132 6.41 0.97 -23.33
N VAL A 133 5.57 1.60 -22.48
CA VAL A 133 4.12 1.64 -22.62
C VAL A 133 3.65 3.04 -23.05
N CYS A 134 4.40 4.08 -22.68
CA CYS A 134 4.09 5.45 -23.03
C CYS A 134 4.16 5.63 -24.55
N VAL A 135 3.02 5.96 -25.16
CA VAL A 135 2.91 6.27 -26.60
C VAL A 135 3.12 7.76 -26.91
N GLY A 136 3.42 8.58 -25.89
CA GLY A 136 3.64 10.01 -26.09
C GLY A 136 2.38 10.83 -26.39
N CYS A 137 1.19 10.39 -25.94
CA CYS A 137 -0.08 11.07 -26.24
C CYS A 137 -0.26 12.46 -25.58
N GLY A 138 0.60 12.83 -24.62
CA GLY A 138 0.56 14.15 -23.97
C GLY A 138 -0.62 14.41 -23.02
N ILE A 139 -1.56 13.47 -22.86
CA ILE A 139 -2.74 13.64 -22.00
C ILE A 139 -2.36 13.92 -20.54
N CYS A 140 -1.25 13.35 -20.07
CA CYS A 140 -0.73 13.64 -18.74
C CYS A 140 -0.31 15.11 -18.57
N SER A 141 0.34 15.70 -19.59
CA SER A 141 0.82 17.09 -19.53
C SER A 141 -0.34 18.09 -19.54
N THR A 142 -1.35 17.85 -20.38
CA THR A 142 -2.51 18.75 -20.49
C THR A 142 -3.44 18.69 -19.29
N LYS A 143 -3.49 17.55 -18.58
CA LYS A 143 -4.28 17.42 -17.35
C LYS A 143 -3.57 18.00 -16.11
N CYS A 144 -2.26 18.25 -16.20
CA CYS A 144 -1.50 18.72 -15.05
C CYS A 144 -1.76 20.22 -14.80
N LYS A 145 -2.51 20.54 -13.74
CA LYS A 145 -2.79 21.94 -13.35
C LYS A 145 -1.59 22.67 -12.75
N PHE A 146 -0.58 21.91 -12.32
CA PHE A 146 0.59 22.41 -11.60
C PHE A 146 1.83 22.48 -12.50
N ASP A 147 1.67 22.19 -13.80
CA ASP A 147 2.75 22.16 -14.79
C ASP A 147 3.98 21.36 -14.36
N ALA A 148 3.75 20.27 -13.61
CA ALA A 148 4.81 19.48 -13.00
C ALA A 148 5.52 18.53 -13.99
N LEU A 149 5.01 18.40 -15.22
CA LEU A 149 5.55 17.50 -16.24
C LEU A 149 5.36 18.06 -17.65
N HIS A 150 6.45 18.04 -18.42
CA HIS A 150 6.48 18.51 -19.81
C HIS A 150 6.81 17.36 -20.76
N LEU A 151 6.16 17.35 -21.92
CA LEU A 151 6.47 16.40 -22.99
C LEU A 151 7.26 17.11 -24.09
N GLU A 152 8.49 16.67 -24.35
CA GLU A 152 9.34 17.19 -25.40
C GLU A 152 9.61 16.12 -26.46
N ARG A 153 9.47 16.47 -27.74
CA ARG A 153 9.77 15.56 -28.86
C ARG A 153 11.29 15.46 -29.03
N ARG A 154 11.87 14.32 -28.62
CA ARG A 154 13.32 14.05 -28.71
C ARG A 154 13.74 13.33 -30.00
N TYR A 155 12.90 12.42 -30.49
CA TYR A 155 13.18 11.61 -31.67
C TYR A 155 11.87 11.13 -32.32
N ASP A 156 11.95 10.79 -33.60
CA ASP A 156 10.86 10.16 -34.32
C ASP A 156 10.99 8.65 -34.16
N ALA A 157 10.07 8.04 -33.41
CA ALA A 157 9.97 6.59 -33.29
C ALA A 157 8.65 6.10 -33.87
N HIS A 158 8.75 4.98 -34.58
CA HIS A 158 7.61 4.23 -35.07
C HIS A 158 7.29 3.10 -34.09
N GLU A 159 6.00 2.83 -33.92
CA GLU A 159 5.50 1.77 -33.06
C GLU A 159 6.11 0.42 -33.48
N VAL A 160 6.74 -0.25 -32.52
CA VAL A 160 7.24 -1.61 -32.74
C VAL A 160 6.11 -2.56 -32.36
N PRO A 161 5.70 -3.49 -33.26
CA PRO A 161 4.66 -4.48 -32.92
C PRO A 161 4.99 -5.19 -31.61
N TYR A 162 3.97 -5.46 -30.79
CA TYR A 162 4.15 -5.99 -29.44
C TYR A 162 4.97 -7.29 -29.41
N GLU A 163 4.82 -8.14 -30.43
CA GLU A 163 5.57 -9.38 -30.58
C GLU A 163 7.08 -9.14 -30.74
N LYS A 164 7.45 -8.01 -31.37
CA LYS A 164 8.84 -7.63 -31.64
C LYS A 164 9.46 -6.79 -30.52
N LEU A 165 8.65 -6.18 -29.63
CA LEU A 165 9.14 -5.43 -28.46
C LEU A 165 10.00 -6.31 -27.54
N ILE A 166 9.53 -7.52 -27.25
CA ILE A 166 10.23 -8.43 -26.34
C ILE A 166 11.58 -8.83 -26.92
N VAL A 167 11.61 -9.19 -28.21
CA VAL A 167 12.80 -9.72 -28.87
C VAL A 167 13.83 -8.62 -29.17
N ASN A 168 13.39 -7.48 -29.71
CA ASN A 168 14.32 -6.47 -30.21
C ASN A 168 14.73 -5.45 -29.14
N HIS A 169 13.83 -5.10 -28.20
CA HIS A 169 14.08 -4.05 -27.22
C HIS A 169 14.27 -4.57 -25.79
N MET A 170 13.54 -5.61 -25.36
CA MET A 170 13.64 -6.10 -23.99
C MET A 170 14.74 -7.16 -23.81
N ALA A 171 14.83 -8.14 -24.71
CA ALA A 171 15.78 -9.25 -24.64
C ALA A 171 17.25 -8.81 -24.49
N PRO A 172 17.81 -7.87 -25.30
CA PRO A 172 19.20 -7.44 -25.12
C PRO A 172 19.44 -6.82 -23.73
N THR A 173 18.45 -6.08 -23.22
CA THR A 173 18.52 -5.40 -21.93
C THR A 173 18.43 -6.40 -20.76
N LEU A 174 17.59 -7.42 -20.90
CA LEU A 174 17.45 -8.54 -19.97
C LEU A 174 18.72 -9.41 -19.92
N MET A 175 19.31 -9.74 -21.07
CA MET A 175 20.57 -10.48 -21.16
C MET A 175 21.71 -9.72 -20.47
N LYS A 176 21.85 -8.41 -20.75
CA LYS A 176 22.85 -7.55 -20.08
C LYS A 176 22.65 -7.51 -18.56
N ARG A 177 21.41 -7.42 -18.09
CA ARG A 177 21.09 -7.50 -16.65
C ARG A 177 21.46 -8.86 -16.06
N GLY A 178 21.09 -9.95 -16.72
CA GLY A 178 21.43 -11.32 -16.30
C GLY A 178 22.94 -11.52 -16.14
N ALA A 179 23.72 -11.05 -17.11
CA ALA A 179 25.18 -11.08 -17.04
C ALA A 179 25.74 -10.27 -15.85
N LYS A 180 25.24 -9.04 -15.62
CA LYS A 180 25.64 -8.22 -14.46
C LYS A 180 25.31 -8.88 -13.11
N ILE A 181 24.14 -9.51 -13.00
CA ILE A 181 23.72 -10.21 -11.77
C ILE A 181 24.65 -11.40 -11.50
N ALA A 182 24.93 -12.22 -12.52
CA ALA A 182 25.86 -13.34 -12.41
C ALA A 182 27.27 -12.88 -11.99
N ALA A 183 27.77 -11.81 -12.60
CA ALA A 183 29.07 -11.23 -12.27
C ALA A 183 29.13 -10.70 -10.82
N ARG A 184 28.10 -10.01 -10.34
CA ARG A 184 28.00 -9.57 -8.93
C ARG A 184 28.01 -10.77 -7.98
N LYS A 185 27.19 -11.79 -8.25
CA LYS A 185 27.12 -13.01 -7.43
C LYS A 185 28.48 -13.72 -7.37
N ALA A 186 29.19 -13.81 -8.49
CA ALA A 186 30.54 -14.37 -8.51
C ALA A 186 31.51 -13.55 -7.65
N LYS A 187 31.50 -12.21 -7.78
CA LYS A 187 32.34 -11.31 -6.98
C LYS A 187 32.06 -11.45 -5.47
N ASP A 188 30.79 -11.54 -5.08
CA ASP A 188 30.38 -11.70 -3.67
C ASP A 188 30.81 -13.07 -3.09
N ILE A 189 30.71 -14.14 -3.87
CA ILE A 189 31.23 -15.47 -3.50
C ILE A 189 32.76 -15.43 -3.32
N THR A 190 33.47 -14.71 -4.20
CA THR A 190 34.93 -14.59 -4.13
C THR A 190 35.36 -13.76 -2.92
N LEU A 191 34.67 -12.64 -2.64
CA LEU A 191 34.91 -11.78 -1.48
C LEU A 191 34.61 -12.49 -0.15
N SER A 192 33.53 -13.28 -0.09
CA SER A 192 33.18 -14.06 1.10
C SER A 192 34.17 -15.20 1.35
N ARG A 193 34.73 -15.83 0.31
CA ARG A 193 35.84 -16.79 0.46
C ARG A 193 37.10 -16.14 1.00
N LYS A 194 37.49 -14.97 0.49
CA LYS A 194 38.68 -14.23 0.96
C LYS A 194 38.54 -13.79 2.43
N ARG A 195 37.34 -13.42 2.87
CA ARG A 195 37.03 -13.09 4.27
C ARG A 195 37.06 -14.27 5.25
N ARG A 196 37.01 -15.51 4.77
CA ARG A 196 37.11 -16.73 5.61
C ARG A 196 38.53 -17.28 5.73
N GLN A 197 39.46 -16.78 4.91
CA GLN A 197 40.87 -17.19 4.90
C GLN A 197 41.78 -16.26 5.73
N ASN A 198 41.26 -15.10 6.14
CA ASN A 198 41.83 -14.24 7.17
C ASN A 198 41.08 -14.47 8.47
#